data_AF-A0A8E3B2H3-F1
#
_entry.id   AF-A0A8E3B2H3-F1
#
_cell.length_a   1.000
_cell.length_b   1.000
_cell.length_c   1.000
_cell.angle_alpha   90.00
_cell.angle_beta   90.00
_cell.angle_gamma   90.00
#
_symmetry.space_group_name_H-M   'P 1'
#
loop_
_entity.id
_entity.type
_entity.pdbx_description
1 polymer ?
#
loop_
_entity_poly.entity_id
_entity_poly.type
_entity_poly.pdbx_seq_one_letter_code
_entity_poly.pdbx_strand_id
1 'polypeptide(L)' 'MSSNVISIEPFEAEYAVRQMGGGEKWYSCRVVGIADDSPHDSGRFLIITDDEDGNLYTGSANKVRRVDE' A
#
# COMPACT_ATOMS: atom_id res chain seq x y z
N MET A 1 -5.58 -16.32 -11.77
CA MET A 1 -6.55 -15.23 -11.62
C MET A 1 -5.89 -13.98 -12.16
N SER A 2 -6.53 -13.26 -13.08
CA SER A 2 -6.00 -11.99 -13.61
C SER A 2 -6.41 -10.90 -12.64
N SER A 3 -5.48 -10.33 -11.88
CA SER A 3 -5.76 -9.15 -11.07
C SER A 3 -5.97 -7.97 -12.00
N ASN A 4 -7.12 -7.29 -11.90
CA ASN A 4 -7.33 -6.04 -12.63
C ASN A 4 -6.59 -4.94 -11.89
N VAL A 5 -5.65 -4.27 -12.55
CA VAL A 5 -4.94 -3.14 -11.95
C VAL A 5 -5.56 -1.85 -12.42
N ILE A 6 -6.09 -1.08 -11.47
CA ILE A 6 -6.55 0.29 -11.69
C ILE A 6 -5.33 1.20 -11.57
N SER A 7 -5.02 1.90 -12.67
CA SER A 7 -3.95 2.89 -12.69
C SER A 7 -4.41 4.19 -12.06
N ILE A 8 -3.54 4.79 -11.26
CA ILE A 8 -3.78 6.08 -10.58
C ILE A 8 -2.53 6.95 -10.68
N GLU A 9 -2.66 8.24 -10.43
CA GLU A 9 -1.49 9.10 -10.21
C GLU A 9 -0.78 8.69 -8.92
N PRO A 10 0.53 8.41 -8.95
CA PRO A 10 1.24 8.00 -7.74
C PRO A 10 1.30 9.10 -6.69
N PHE A 11 1.10 8.75 -5.42
CA PHE A 11 1.15 9.70 -4.30
C PHE A 11 1.85 9.10 -3.07
N GLU A 12 2.38 9.98 -2.23
CA GLU A 12 3.04 9.60 -0.97
C GLU A 12 2.00 9.29 0.11
N ALA A 13 2.24 8.22 0.86
CA ALA A 13 1.30 7.71 1.85
C ALA A 13 2.05 7.00 2.98
N GLU A 14 1.31 6.57 3.99
CA GLU A 14 1.78 5.56 4.93
C GLU A 14 0.83 4.36 4.93
N TYR A 15 1.38 3.16 5.03
CA TYR A 15 0.61 1.92 5.10
C TYR A 15 0.63 1.33 6.52
N ALA A 16 -0.47 0.68 6.88
CA ALA A 16 -0.66 0.09 8.20
C ALA A 16 -0.07 -1.32 8.28
N VAL A 17 0.77 -1.56 9.28
CA VAL A 17 1.30 -2.90 9.64
C VAL A 17 0.83 -3.25 11.05
N ARG A 18 0.05 -4.33 11.15
CA ARG A 18 -0.34 -4.90 12.44
C ARG A 18 0.85 -5.54 13.13
N GLN A 19 1.12 -5.12 14.35
CA GLN A 19 2.17 -5.64 15.21
C GLN A 19 1.64 -6.82 16.03
N MET A 20 2.53 -7.74 16.40
CA MET A 20 2.23 -8.75 17.42
C MET A 20 1.92 -8.02 18.73
N GLY A 21 0.70 -8.18 19.26
CA GLY A 21 0.20 -7.42 20.42
C GLY A 21 -0.98 -6.49 20.11
N GLY A 22 -1.43 -6.41 18.86
CA GLY A 22 -2.68 -5.73 18.48
C GLY A 22 -2.56 -4.25 18.13
N GLY A 23 -1.36 -3.68 18.21
CA GLY A 23 -1.08 -2.33 17.74
C GLY A 23 -0.95 -2.25 16.21
N GLU A 24 -1.23 -1.07 15.66
CA GLU A 24 -0.99 -0.74 14.25
C GLU A 24 0.16 0.29 14.19
N LYS A 25 1.19 0.00 13.40
CA LYS A 25 2.28 0.96 13.12
C LYS A 25 2.24 1.34 11.65
N TRP A 26 2.46 2.63 11.39
CA TRP A 26 2.43 3.23 10.07
C TRP A 26 3.86 3.37 9.53
N TYR A 27 4.03 3.09 8.24
CA TYR A 27 5.32 3.14 7.56
C TYR A 27 5.15 3.87 6.23
N SER A 28 6.12 4.69 5.87
CA SER A 28 6.12 5.45 4.61
C SER A 28 6.08 4.52 3.39
N CYS A 29 5.35 4.95 2.38
CA CYS A 29 5.28 4.28 1.09
C CYS A 29 4.78 5.24 0.00
N ARG A 30 4.96 4.84 -1.25
CA ARG A 30 4.33 5.47 -2.41
C ARG A 30 3.29 4.55 -3.01
N VAL A 31 2.05 5.01 -3.12
CA VAL A 31 0.97 4.26 -3.79
C VAL A 31 1.09 4.47 -5.28
N VAL A 32 1.03 3.39 -6.06
CA VAL A 32 1.21 3.41 -7.53
C VAL A 32 0.05 2.79 -8.31
N GLY A 33 -0.91 2.19 -7.63
CA GLY A 33 -2.04 1.51 -8.25
C GLY A 33 -2.96 0.86 -7.24
N ILE A 34 -4.07 0.33 -7.72
CA ILE A 34 -5.01 -0.46 -6.93
C ILE A 34 -5.24 -1.79 -7.64
N ALA A 35 -4.97 -2.90 -6.97
CA ALA A 35 -5.33 -4.22 -7.45
C ALA A 35 -6.77 -4.52 -7.03
N ASP A 36 -7.62 -4.75 -8.02
CA ASP A 36 -8.97 -5.26 -7.87
C ASP A 36 -8.96 -6.76 -8.19
N ASP A 37 -8.86 -7.57 -7.13
CA ASP A 37 -8.78 -9.02 -7.23
C ASP A 37 -10.17 -9.69 -7.29
N SER A 38 -11.23 -9.00 -6.87
CA SER A 38 -12.59 -9.55 -6.83
C SER A 38 -13.64 -8.48 -6.48
N PRO A 39 -14.88 -8.57 -7.01
CA PRO A 39 -15.99 -7.68 -6.65
C PRO A 39 -16.42 -7.74 -5.17
N HIS A 40 -15.86 -8.67 -4.38
CA HIS A 40 -16.13 -8.81 -2.94
C HIS A 40 -14.97 -8.38 -2.05
N ASP A 41 -13.83 -7.98 -2.63
CA ASP A 41 -12.69 -7.48 -1.87
C ASP A 41 -12.62 -5.94 -1.99
N SER A 42 -12.02 -5.29 -0.99
CA SER A 42 -11.91 -3.83 -0.91
C SER A 42 -10.92 -3.24 -1.92
N GLY A 43 -10.36 -4.07 -2.80
CA GLY A 43 -9.13 -3.79 -3.53
C GLY A 43 -7.91 -3.70 -2.59
N ARG A 44 -6.72 -3.79 -3.16
CA ARG A 44 -5.45 -3.62 -2.44
C ARG A 44 -4.62 -2.50 -3.05
N PHE A 45 -4.11 -1.60 -2.25
CA PHE A 45 -3.18 -0.57 -2.70
C PHE A 45 -1.85 -1.21 -3.07
N LEU A 46 -1.38 -0.99 -4.28
CA LEU A 46 -0.03 -1.35 -4.71
C LEU A 46 0.92 -0.27 -4.22
N ILE A 47 1.92 -0.66 -3.44
CA ILE A 47 2.83 0.27 -2.77
C ILE A 47 4.28 -0.03 -3.12
N ILE A 48 5.10 1.03 -3.13
CA ILE A 48 6.55 0.97 -3.15
C ILE A 48 7.04 1.50 -1.80
N THR A 49 7.95 0.78 -1.17
CA THR A 49 8.59 1.18 0.09
C THR A 49 10.10 1.19 -0.10
N ASP A 50 10.79 2.12 0.54
CA ASP A 50 12.24 2.15 0.64
C ASP A 50 12.72 1.73 2.03
N ASP A 51 13.93 1.18 2.11
CA ASP A 51 14.68 1.03 3.36
C ASP A 51 15.68 2.16 3.58
N GLU A 52 16.35 2.17 4.73
CA GLU A 52 17.36 3.20 5.08
C GLU A 52 18.56 3.21 4.13
N ASP A 53 18.79 2.12 3.40
CA ASP A 53 19.84 1.99 2.39
C ASP A 53 19.36 2.41 0.96
N GLY A 54 18.09 2.80 0.82
CA GLY A 54 17.47 3.23 -0.43
C GLY A 54 17.04 2.10 -1.37
N ASN A 55 16.97 0.84 -0.88
CA ASN A 55 16.46 -0.26 -1.67
C ASN A 55 14.94 -0.17 -1.78
N LEU A 56 14.41 -0.36 -2.99
CA LEU A 56 12.98 -0.30 -3.27
C LEU A 56 12.35 -1.69 -3.25
N TYR A 57 11.23 -1.81 -2.55
CA TYR A 57 10.43 -3.03 -2.45
C TYR A 57 9.00 -2.75 -2.88
N THR A 58 8.42 -3.70 -3.61
CA THR A 58 7.00 -3.65 -4.00
C THR A 58 6.16 -4.47 -3.03
N GLY A 59 5.01 -3.93 -2.63
CA GLY A 59 4.07 -4.61 -1.75
C GLY A 59 2.62 -4.28 -2.06
N SER A 60 1.72 -4.83 -1.25
CA SER A 60 0.30 -4.50 -1.28
C SER A 60 -0.22 -4.22 0.13
N ALA A 61 -1.04 -3.19 0.30
CA ALA A 61 -1.65 -2.83 1.58
C ALA A 61 -3.18 -2.71 1.46
N ASN A 62 -3.90 -3.13 2.51
CA ASN A 62 -5.36 -2.99 2.58
C ASN A 62 -5.80 -1.59 3.05
N LYS A 63 -4.88 -0.85 3.65
CA LYS A 63 -5.15 0.45 4.28
C LYS A 63 -3.91 1.33 4.15
N VAL A 64 -4.13 2.52 3.62
CA VAL A 64 -3.13 3.59 3.52
C VAL A 64 -3.75 4.89 4.03
N ARG A 65 -2.90 5.84 4.46
CA ARG A 65 -3.29 7.23 4.74
C ARG A 65 -2.39 8.15 3.92
N ARG A 66 -2.97 9.19 3.33
CA ARG A 66 -2.18 10.25 2.68
C ARG A 66 -1.42 11.04 3.72
N VAL A 67 -0.21 11.49 3.35
CA VAL A 67 0.66 12.30 4.22
C VAL A 67 0.44 13.80 3.97
N ASP A 68 -0.21 14.12 2.86
CA ASP A 68 -0.50 15.42 2.30
C ASP A 68 -1.85 16.04 2.75
N GLU A 69 -2.53 15.44 3.73
CA GLU A 69 -3.83 15.91 4.27
C GLU A 69 -3.81 16.17 5.79
#